data_AF-I1HXR8-F1
#
_entry.id   AF-I1HXR8-F1
#
_cell.length_a   1.000
_cell.length_b   1.000
_cell.length_c   1.000
_cell.angle_alpha   90.00
_cell.angle_beta   90.00
_cell.angle_gamma   90.00
#
_symmetry.space_group_name_H-M   'P 1'
#
loop_
_entity.id
_entity.type
_entity.pdbx_description
1 polymer ?
#
loop_
_entity_poly.entity_id
_entity_poly.type
_entity_poly.pdbx_seq_one_letter_code
_entity_poly.pdbx_strand_id
1 'polypeptide(L)'
;MADAKAEAAAGPAPAPQSSQEEEEDWKEAEGDVEVEDRATSNGGGEEADRPIRVYADGIYDLFHFGHARSLEQAKKSFPNAYLLVGCCNDELTHKYKGRTVMTAEERYESLRHCKWVDEVIPDAPWVVTKEFLDKHNIDFVAHDSLPYADASGSAYDVYDFVKKLGKFKETKRTEGISTSDIIMRIIKDYNEYVMRNLARGYSRNDLGVSYVKEKRLRVNMGLKTLRDKVKQHQEKVGEKWSTVAKLQEEWVENADRWVVGFLEKFEEGCHSMGTAIKERIQERLKSQSSKDFSLLQYDSDDDDAYEEYEEDAEDAKE
;
A
#
# COMPACT_ATOMS: atom_id res chain seq x y z
N MET A 1 -7.55 53.76 -40.77
CA MET A 1 -7.67 52.28 -40.71
C MET A 1 -6.72 51.80 -39.64
N ALA A 2 -7.24 51.71 -38.42
CA ALA A 2 -6.59 51.12 -37.24
C ALA A 2 -7.75 50.62 -36.38
N ASP A 3 -8.10 49.34 -36.54
CA ASP A 3 -9.16 48.70 -35.77
C ASP A 3 -8.54 48.07 -34.52
N ALA A 4 -8.85 48.67 -33.37
CA ALA A 4 -8.61 48.09 -32.06
C ALA A 4 -9.65 46.99 -31.81
N LYS A 5 -9.20 45.74 -31.65
CA LYS A 5 -10.04 44.63 -31.19
C LYS A 5 -9.78 44.43 -29.69
N ALA A 6 -10.82 44.65 -28.89
CA ALA A 6 -10.86 44.39 -27.47
C ALA A 6 -10.83 42.88 -27.19
N GLU A 7 -9.97 42.47 -26.26
CA GLU A 7 -9.86 41.11 -25.74
C GLU A 7 -10.70 41.02 -24.45
N ALA A 8 -11.75 40.20 -24.48
CA ALA A 8 -12.62 39.96 -23.33
C ALA A 8 -12.04 38.84 -22.47
N ALA A 9 -11.72 39.15 -21.22
CA ALA A 9 -11.28 38.19 -20.21
C ALA A 9 -12.43 37.25 -19.81
N ALA A 10 -12.23 35.93 -19.98
CA ALA A 10 -13.13 34.90 -19.48
C ALA A 10 -12.88 34.67 -17.98
N GLY A 11 -13.91 34.90 -17.15
CA GLY A 11 -13.89 34.54 -15.72
C GLY A 11 -14.01 33.03 -15.48
N PRO A 12 -13.70 32.54 -14.27
CA PRO A 12 -13.69 31.11 -13.96
C PRO A 12 -15.12 30.54 -13.94
N ALA A 13 -15.26 29.30 -14.43
CA ALA A 13 -16.51 28.56 -14.42
C ALA A 13 -16.96 28.22 -12.99
N PRO A 14 -18.29 28.22 -12.70
CA PRO A 14 -18.80 27.84 -11.39
C PRO A 14 -18.61 26.34 -11.11
N ALA A 15 -18.32 26.02 -9.85
CA ALA A 15 -18.18 24.65 -9.35
C ALA A 15 -19.51 23.87 -9.48
N PRO A 16 -19.46 22.55 -9.78
CA PRO A 16 -20.66 21.73 -9.87
C PRO A 16 -21.32 21.59 -8.49
N GLN A 17 -22.61 21.89 -8.43
CA GLN A 17 -23.44 21.65 -7.24
C GLN A 17 -23.71 20.15 -7.12
N SER A 18 -23.47 19.58 -5.93
CA SER A 18 -23.82 18.20 -5.59
C SER A 18 -25.35 18.05 -5.60
N SER A 19 -25.87 17.19 -6.46
CA SER A 19 -27.30 16.88 -6.56
C SER A 19 -27.75 16.03 -5.38
N GLN A 20 -28.91 16.37 -4.83
CA GLN A 20 -29.58 15.69 -3.70
C GLN A 20 -29.89 14.20 -3.95
N GLU A 21 -29.74 13.73 -5.19
CA GLU A 21 -29.94 12.33 -5.59
C GLU A 21 -28.92 11.37 -4.96
N GLU A 22 -27.71 11.83 -4.60
CA GLU A 22 -26.70 10.99 -3.94
C GLU A 22 -27.02 10.70 -2.46
N GLU A 23 -27.93 11.45 -1.82
CA GLU A 23 -28.33 11.25 -0.42
C GLU A 23 -29.43 10.18 -0.26
N GLU A 24 -30.25 9.94 -1.29
CA GLU A 24 -31.38 9.01 -1.21
C GLU A 24 -30.98 7.54 -1.41
N ASP A 25 -29.93 7.28 -2.19
CA ASP A 25 -29.42 5.93 -2.50
C ASP A 25 -28.89 5.19 -1.24
N TRP A 26 -28.51 5.92 -0.19
CA TRP A 26 -27.94 5.33 1.02
C TRP A 26 -28.97 4.82 2.03
N LYS A 27 -30.26 5.15 1.88
CA LYS A 27 -31.30 4.68 2.81
C LYS A 27 -31.78 3.26 2.53
N GLU A 28 -31.58 2.73 1.32
CA GLU A 28 -32.06 1.38 0.95
C GLU A 28 -31.09 0.26 1.33
N ALA A 29 -29.87 0.56 1.80
CA ALA A 29 -28.87 -0.45 2.17
C ALA A 29 -28.94 -0.91 3.65
N GLU A 30 -29.91 -0.42 4.43
CA GLU A 30 -30.18 -0.90 5.79
C GLU A 30 -31.11 -2.12 5.74
N GLY A 31 -30.53 -3.29 5.51
CA GLY A 31 -31.21 -4.56 5.77
C GLY A 31 -31.21 -4.85 7.26
N ASP A 32 -32.41 -4.99 7.84
CA ASP A 32 -32.65 -5.33 9.23
C ASP A 32 -31.91 -6.63 9.64
N VAL A 33 -30.89 -6.50 10.48
CA VAL A 33 -30.34 -7.62 11.25
C VAL A 33 -30.96 -7.55 12.64
N GLU A 34 -32.01 -8.37 12.86
CA GLU A 34 -32.56 -8.58 14.19
C GLU A 34 -31.51 -9.28 15.06
N VAL A 35 -30.90 -8.52 15.99
CA VAL A 35 -30.05 -9.07 17.05
C VAL A 35 -30.95 -9.33 18.26
N GLU A 36 -31.14 -10.60 18.63
CA GLU A 36 -31.83 -10.98 19.86
C GLU A 36 -31.03 -10.50 21.09
N ASP A 37 -31.49 -9.42 21.72
CA ASP A 37 -30.99 -8.95 23.01
C ASP A 37 -31.42 -9.91 24.14
N ARG A 38 -30.50 -10.79 24.56
CA ARG A 38 -30.58 -11.46 25.87
C ARG A 38 -29.84 -10.64 26.91
N ALA A 39 -30.46 -9.53 27.35
CA ALA A 39 -30.03 -8.80 28.53
C ALA A 39 -30.54 -9.52 29.80
N THR A 40 -29.66 -10.25 30.48
CA THR A 40 -29.86 -10.66 31.87
C THR A 40 -29.81 -9.43 32.77
N SER A 41 -30.94 -9.10 33.39
CA SER A 41 -31.06 -8.06 34.41
C SER A 41 -30.33 -8.46 35.69
N ASN A 42 -29.35 -7.67 36.13
CA ASN A 42 -29.14 -7.36 37.56
C ASN A 42 -28.08 -6.27 37.78
N GLY A 43 -28.51 -5.14 38.36
CA GLY A 43 -27.68 -4.29 39.24
C GLY A 43 -27.34 -2.88 38.75
N GLY A 44 -27.90 -1.85 39.42
CA GLY A 44 -27.25 -0.54 39.61
C GLY A 44 -27.57 0.58 38.60
N GLY A 45 -28.59 1.39 38.92
CA GLY A 45 -29.07 2.53 38.10
C GLY A 45 -28.18 3.78 38.03
N GLU A 46 -26.85 3.63 37.88
CA GLU A 46 -25.91 4.73 37.60
C GLU A 46 -25.11 4.52 36.29
N GLU A 47 -25.10 3.31 35.71
CA GLU A 47 -24.36 3.02 34.47
C GLU A 47 -25.05 3.47 33.17
N ALA A 48 -26.33 3.85 33.22
CA ALA A 48 -27.12 4.07 31.99
C ALA A 48 -26.78 5.37 31.22
N ASP A 49 -26.05 6.32 31.83
CA ASP A 49 -25.79 7.65 31.24
C ASP A 49 -24.33 7.83 30.76
N ARG A 50 -23.45 6.84 30.99
CA ARG A 50 -22.06 6.93 30.52
C ARG A 50 -21.98 6.65 29.01
N PRO A 51 -21.22 7.43 28.22
CA PRO A 51 -20.96 7.12 26.82
C PRO A 51 -20.28 5.75 26.67
N ILE A 52 -20.64 5.02 25.61
CA ILE A 52 -19.98 3.76 25.24
C ILE A 52 -18.64 4.11 24.59
N ARG A 53 -17.54 3.67 25.19
CA ARG A 53 -16.19 4.03 24.74
C ARG A 53 -15.72 3.03 23.69
N VAL A 54 -15.68 3.48 22.44
CA VAL A 54 -15.22 2.69 21.30
C VAL A 54 -13.79 3.12 20.98
N TYR A 55 -12.91 2.14 20.79
CA TYR A 55 -11.53 2.38 20.37
C TYR A 55 -11.35 1.91 18.93
N ALA A 56 -10.85 2.77 18.06
CA ALA A 56 -10.39 2.38 16.73
C ALA A 56 -8.89 2.68 16.61
N ASP A 57 -8.13 1.78 16.00
CA ASP A 57 -6.70 1.97 15.81
C ASP A 57 -6.28 1.91 14.34
N GLY A 58 -5.11 2.48 14.08
CA GLY A 58 -4.53 2.48 12.77
C GLY A 58 -3.25 3.30 12.67
N ILE A 59 -2.72 3.34 11.45
CA ILE A 59 -1.56 4.16 11.13
C ILE A 59 -2.01 5.55 10.70
N TYR A 60 -3.10 5.63 9.93
CA TYR A 60 -3.67 6.89 9.44
C TYR A 60 -2.73 7.74 8.58
N ASP A 61 -1.76 7.11 7.92
CA ASP A 61 -0.87 7.77 6.96
C ASP A 61 -1.61 8.24 5.71
N LEU A 62 -1.27 9.44 5.22
CA LEU A 62 -2.01 10.18 4.18
C LEU A 62 -3.51 10.18 4.47
N PHE A 63 -3.91 10.72 5.62
CA PHE A 63 -5.28 10.64 6.10
C PHE A 63 -6.31 11.04 5.03
N HIS A 64 -7.19 10.10 4.68
CA HIS A 64 -8.10 10.21 3.54
C HIS A 64 -9.52 9.77 3.92
N PHE A 65 -10.49 10.02 3.02
CA PHE A 65 -11.91 9.76 3.30
C PHE A 65 -12.23 8.30 3.65
N GLY A 66 -11.43 7.33 3.19
CA GLY A 66 -11.56 5.93 3.62
C GLY A 66 -11.33 5.73 5.13
N HIS A 67 -10.38 6.45 5.73
CA HIS A 67 -10.17 6.42 7.18
C HIS A 67 -11.34 7.12 7.89
N ALA A 68 -11.72 8.32 7.43
CA ALA A 68 -12.82 9.07 8.01
C ALA A 68 -14.14 8.30 8.02
N ARG A 69 -14.46 7.54 6.95
CA ARG A 69 -15.66 6.69 6.86
C ARG A 69 -15.59 5.46 7.77
N SER A 70 -14.41 4.90 8.00
CA SER A 70 -14.25 3.82 9.00
C SER A 70 -14.47 4.35 10.43
N LEU A 71 -13.93 5.52 10.73
CA LEU A 71 -14.14 6.21 12.01
C LEU A 71 -15.60 6.65 12.20
N GLU A 72 -16.28 7.06 11.14
CA GLU A 72 -17.72 7.33 11.14
C GLU A 72 -18.53 6.11 11.56
N GLN A 73 -18.23 4.93 10.98
CA GLN A 73 -18.88 3.67 11.34
C GLN A 73 -18.62 3.32 12.81
N ALA A 74 -17.39 3.48 13.30
CA ALA A 74 -17.05 3.27 14.71
C ALA A 74 -17.84 4.21 15.64
N LYS A 75 -17.92 5.50 15.30
CA LYS A 75 -18.70 6.51 16.04
C LYS A 75 -20.20 6.24 16.01
N LYS A 76 -20.74 5.73 14.90
CA LYS A 76 -22.17 5.43 14.74
C LYS A 76 -22.57 4.03 15.20
N SER A 77 -21.62 3.21 15.65
CA SER A 77 -21.87 1.84 16.13
C SER A 77 -22.82 1.79 17.32
N PHE A 78 -22.92 2.88 18.09
CA PHE A 78 -23.84 3.04 19.20
C PHE A 78 -24.43 4.46 19.26
N PRO A 79 -25.66 4.65 19.78
CA PRO A 79 -26.30 5.96 19.86
C PRO A 79 -25.54 7.02 20.70
N ASN A 80 -24.81 6.59 21.73
CA ASN A 80 -24.04 7.46 22.64
C ASN A 80 -22.56 7.02 22.69
N ALA A 81 -21.93 6.84 21.52
CA ALA A 81 -20.53 6.42 21.46
C ALA A 81 -19.56 7.60 21.71
N TYR A 82 -18.49 7.34 22.45
CA TYR A 82 -17.30 8.19 22.56
C TYR A 82 -16.14 7.45 21.89
N LEU A 83 -15.63 8.00 20.79
CA LEU A 83 -14.63 7.40 19.93
C LEU A 83 -13.22 7.87 20.29
N LEU A 84 -12.46 6.93 20.85
CA LEU A 84 -11.02 7.03 21.01
C LEU A 84 -10.34 6.49 19.75
N VAL A 85 -9.38 7.23 19.21
CA VAL A 85 -8.58 6.79 18.06
C VAL A 85 -7.12 6.67 18.43
N GLY A 86 -6.63 5.44 18.46
CA GLY A 86 -5.22 5.13 18.68
C GLY A 86 -4.41 5.20 17.40
N CYS A 87 -3.29 5.92 17.43
CA CYS A 87 -2.40 6.05 16.29
C CYS A 87 -1.00 5.55 16.63
N CYS A 88 -0.53 4.52 15.92
CA CYS A 88 0.80 3.94 16.12
C CYS A 88 1.89 4.96 15.77
N ASN A 89 2.99 4.98 16.52
CA ASN A 89 4.14 5.84 16.21
C ASN A 89 4.98 5.31 15.04
N ASP A 90 5.94 6.12 14.58
CA ASP A 90 6.75 5.78 13.40
C ASP A 90 7.65 4.57 13.65
N GLU A 91 8.30 4.46 14.81
CA GLU A 91 9.18 3.33 15.16
C GLU A 91 8.43 2.00 15.06
N LEU A 92 7.27 1.92 15.72
CA LEU A 92 6.45 0.72 15.75
C LEU A 92 5.90 0.37 14.36
N THR A 93 5.46 1.39 13.63
CA THR A 93 4.92 1.22 12.28
C THR A 93 6.00 0.74 11.31
N HIS A 94 7.21 1.31 11.37
CA HIS A 94 8.31 0.92 10.49
C HIS A 94 8.79 -0.49 10.79
N LYS A 95 8.77 -0.90 12.06
CA LYS A 95 9.13 -2.25 12.50
C LYS A 95 8.16 -3.32 12.00
N TYR A 96 6.85 -3.09 12.10
CA TYR A 96 5.85 -4.13 11.90
C TYR A 96 5.02 -4.01 10.60
N LYS A 97 5.07 -2.85 9.91
CA LYS A 97 4.29 -2.61 8.68
C LYS A 97 5.15 -2.18 7.51
N GLY A 98 5.95 -1.13 7.71
CA GLY A 98 6.66 -0.43 6.65
C GLY A 98 6.69 1.08 6.88
N ARG A 99 7.25 1.79 5.92
CA ARG A 99 7.47 3.25 6.00
C ARG A 99 6.16 4.02 5.89
N THR A 100 6.14 5.17 6.57
CA THR A 100 5.10 6.20 6.49
C THR A 100 5.59 7.38 5.65
N VAL A 101 4.66 8.05 4.97
CA VAL A 101 4.95 9.32 4.29
C VAL A 101 4.85 10.48 5.28
N MET A 102 3.80 10.48 6.11
CA MET A 102 3.60 11.46 7.18
C MET A 102 4.25 10.97 8.49
N THR A 103 4.86 11.90 9.22
CA THR A 103 5.36 11.68 10.57
C THR A 103 4.22 11.34 11.53
N ALA A 104 4.55 10.75 12.68
CA ALA A 104 3.58 10.46 13.73
C ALA A 104 2.78 11.71 14.15
N GLU A 105 3.45 12.84 14.35
CA GLU A 105 2.79 14.10 14.75
C GLU A 105 1.80 14.61 13.70
N GLU A 106 2.17 14.58 12.42
CA GLU A 106 1.25 14.98 11.34
C GLU A 106 0.02 14.06 11.25
N ARG A 107 0.19 12.76 11.53
CA ARG A 107 -0.91 11.79 11.57
C ARG A 107 -1.80 12.02 12.79
N TYR A 108 -1.22 12.33 13.95
CA TYR A 108 -1.97 12.68 15.16
C TYR A 108 -2.81 13.94 14.92
N GLU A 109 -2.24 14.98 14.32
CA GLU A 109 -2.96 16.22 14.03
C GLU A 109 -4.07 16.00 12.99
N SER A 110 -3.81 15.19 11.96
CA SER A 110 -4.84 14.81 10.98
C SER A 110 -6.07 14.18 11.63
N LEU A 111 -5.88 13.35 12.66
CA LEU A 111 -6.96 12.73 13.41
C LEU A 111 -7.74 13.72 14.28
N ARG A 112 -7.06 14.71 14.87
CA ARG A 112 -7.72 15.76 15.69
C ARG A 112 -8.71 16.60 14.87
N HIS A 113 -8.52 16.68 13.57
CA HIS A 113 -9.42 17.39 12.66
C HIS A 113 -10.51 16.49 12.03
N CYS A 114 -10.53 15.20 12.36
CA CYS A 114 -11.58 14.31 11.90
C CYS A 114 -12.86 14.52 12.72
N LYS A 115 -13.96 14.89 12.04
CA LYS A 115 -15.28 15.15 12.64
C LYS A 115 -15.76 14.10 13.65
N TRP A 116 -15.40 12.84 13.44
CA TRP A 116 -15.94 11.70 14.19
C TRP A 116 -15.15 11.37 15.46
N VAL A 117 -13.94 11.91 15.59
CA VAL A 117 -12.99 11.57 16.66
C VAL A 117 -13.23 12.47 17.86
N ASP A 118 -13.39 11.88 19.04
CA ASP A 118 -13.50 12.64 20.29
C ASP A 118 -12.13 12.75 21.00
N GLU A 119 -11.32 11.70 20.94
CA GLU A 119 -10.03 11.63 21.62
C GLU A 119 -8.99 10.91 20.75
N VAL A 120 -7.79 11.48 20.63
CA VAL A 120 -6.65 10.85 19.97
C VAL A 120 -5.71 10.29 21.04
N ILE A 121 -5.31 9.03 20.90
CA ILE A 121 -4.29 8.37 21.72
C ILE A 121 -3.01 8.22 20.88
N PRO A 122 -1.99 9.06 21.11
CA PRO A 122 -0.65 8.87 20.55
C PRO A 122 0.00 7.59 21.06
N ASP A 123 1.06 7.15 20.38
CA ASP A 123 1.86 5.96 20.77
C ASP A 123 1.01 4.72 21.06
N ALA A 124 -0.04 4.50 20.24
CA ALA A 124 -0.92 3.36 20.42
C ALA A 124 -0.16 2.03 20.25
N PRO A 125 -0.48 1.01 21.07
CA PRO A 125 0.19 -0.28 21.00
C PRO A 125 -0.19 -1.04 19.72
N TRP A 126 0.73 -1.88 19.24
CA TRP A 126 0.49 -2.74 18.07
C TRP A 126 -0.55 -3.84 18.34
N VAL A 127 -0.55 -4.35 19.58
CA VAL A 127 -1.50 -5.35 20.06
C VAL A 127 -2.19 -4.78 21.29
N VAL A 128 -3.52 -4.70 21.23
CA VAL A 128 -4.33 -4.21 22.35
C VAL A 128 -4.29 -5.22 23.49
N THR A 129 -3.84 -4.78 24.67
CA THR A 129 -3.79 -5.60 25.88
C THR A 129 -4.96 -5.31 26.81
N LYS A 130 -5.20 -6.20 27.78
CA LYS A 130 -6.21 -5.97 28.80
C LYS A 130 -5.93 -4.70 29.61
N GLU A 131 -4.67 -4.48 29.97
CA GLU A 131 -4.23 -3.31 30.73
C GLU A 131 -4.51 -2.01 29.95
N PHE A 132 -4.35 -2.03 28.63
CA PHE A 132 -4.69 -0.89 27.77
C PHE A 132 -6.20 -0.63 27.74
N LEU A 133 -7.00 -1.69 27.57
CA LEU A 133 -8.47 -1.58 27.61
C LEU A 133 -8.95 -1.01 28.94
N ASP A 134 -8.42 -1.52 30.05
CA ASP A 134 -8.79 -1.09 31.40
C ASP A 134 -8.34 0.36 31.67
N LYS A 135 -7.11 0.73 31.26
CA LYS A 135 -6.56 2.09 31.43
C LYS A 135 -7.41 3.16 30.74
N HIS A 136 -7.92 2.87 29.54
CA HIS A 136 -8.71 3.82 28.75
C HIS A 136 -10.23 3.63 28.88
N ASN A 137 -10.66 2.69 29.74
CA ASN A 137 -12.06 2.29 29.93
C ASN A 137 -12.75 1.91 28.61
N ILE A 138 -12.09 1.12 27.77
CA ILE A 138 -12.59 0.76 26.43
C ILE A 138 -13.65 -0.35 26.54
N ASP A 139 -14.85 -0.08 26.03
CA ASP A 139 -15.95 -1.03 25.98
C ASP A 139 -15.84 -1.94 24.74
N PHE A 140 -15.58 -1.35 23.57
CA PHE A 140 -15.47 -2.04 22.28
C PHE A 140 -14.27 -1.57 21.46
N VAL A 141 -13.70 -2.47 20.65
CA VAL A 141 -12.66 -2.14 19.66
C VAL A 141 -13.24 -2.28 18.26
N ALA A 142 -13.04 -1.28 17.41
CA ALA A 142 -13.56 -1.21 16.05
C ALA A 142 -12.44 -1.21 15.00
N HIS A 143 -12.46 -2.19 14.10
CA HIS A 143 -11.55 -2.29 12.95
C HIS A 143 -12.24 -3.10 11.82
N ASP A 144 -11.63 -3.16 10.63
CA ASP A 144 -12.11 -4.08 9.58
C ASP A 144 -12.00 -5.56 10.01
N SER A 145 -12.82 -6.41 9.39
CA SER A 145 -12.97 -7.82 9.79
C SER A 145 -11.83 -8.74 9.34
N LEU A 146 -10.92 -8.25 8.50
CA LEU A 146 -9.82 -9.06 7.99
C LEU A 146 -8.83 -9.38 9.11
N PRO A 147 -8.34 -10.63 9.21
CA PRO A 147 -7.30 -10.97 10.16
C PRO A 147 -6.07 -10.11 9.94
N TYR A 148 -5.60 -9.45 10.98
CA TYR A 148 -4.41 -8.63 10.90
C TYR A 148 -3.24 -9.42 11.48
N ALA A 149 -2.44 -10.01 10.59
CA ALA A 149 -1.34 -10.88 10.97
C ALA A 149 -0.37 -10.18 11.92
N ASP A 150 -0.07 -10.83 13.04
CA ASP A 150 0.93 -10.33 13.96
C ASP A 150 2.32 -10.53 13.35
N ALA A 151 2.93 -9.42 12.95
CA ALA A 151 4.28 -9.42 12.41
C ALA A 151 5.34 -9.89 13.43
N SER A 152 5.01 -9.99 14.72
CA SER A 152 5.87 -10.62 15.73
C SER A 152 5.84 -12.16 15.72
N GLY A 153 4.89 -12.76 14.99
CA GLY A 153 4.72 -14.21 14.88
C GLY A 153 4.01 -14.86 16.07
N SER A 154 3.47 -14.07 17.01
CA SER A 154 2.87 -14.57 18.24
C SER A 154 1.40 -14.96 18.08
N ALA A 155 0.69 -14.37 17.12
CA ALA A 155 -0.72 -14.64 16.84
C ALA A 155 -1.06 -14.59 15.35
N TYR A 156 -2.14 -15.28 14.95
CA TYR A 156 -2.66 -15.19 13.58
C TYR A 156 -3.37 -13.85 13.32
N ASP A 157 -3.99 -13.26 14.36
CA ASP A 157 -4.71 -12.00 14.29
C ASP A 157 -4.48 -11.22 15.60
N VAL A 158 -3.99 -9.97 15.50
CA VAL A 158 -3.76 -9.11 16.67
C VAL A 158 -5.05 -8.78 17.43
N TYR A 159 -6.22 -8.91 16.79
CA TYR A 159 -7.53 -8.67 17.41
C TYR A 159 -8.17 -9.92 18.02
N ASP A 160 -7.53 -11.09 17.93
CA ASP A 160 -8.09 -12.36 18.42
C ASP A 160 -8.55 -12.29 19.88
N PHE A 161 -7.76 -11.63 20.73
CA PHE A 161 -8.07 -11.44 22.15
C PHE A 161 -9.41 -10.71 22.33
N VAL A 162 -9.61 -9.60 21.61
CA VAL A 162 -10.82 -8.78 21.70
C VAL A 162 -12.02 -9.49 21.07
N LYS A 163 -11.81 -10.18 19.95
CA LYS A 163 -12.83 -11.00 19.28
C LYS A 163 -13.37 -12.10 20.21
N LYS A 164 -12.49 -12.82 20.91
CA LYS A 164 -12.87 -13.85 21.89
C LYS A 164 -13.66 -13.30 23.08
N LEU A 165 -13.43 -12.05 23.44
CA LEU A 165 -14.19 -11.35 24.49
C LEU A 165 -15.56 -10.83 24.02
N GLY A 166 -15.90 -10.95 22.73
CA GLY A 166 -17.14 -10.38 22.17
C GLY A 166 -17.15 -8.84 22.13
N LYS A 167 -15.97 -8.22 22.25
CA LYS A 167 -15.80 -6.76 22.29
C LYS A 167 -15.38 -6.15 20.94
N PHE A 168 -15.32 -6.94 19.88
CA PHE A 168 -14.92 -6.47 18.55
C PHE A 168 -16.14 -5.98 17.75
N LYS A 169 -16.02 -4.81 17.11
CA LYS A 169 -17.02 -4.24 16.21
C LYS A 169 -16.44 -4.07 14.81
N GLU A 170 -17.04 -4.74 13.84
CA GLU A 170 -16.53 -4.73 12.47
C GLU A 170 -16.90 -3.43 11.76
N THR A 171 -15.93 -2.85 11.04
CA THR A 171 -16.15 -1.76 10.09
C THR A 171 -15.87 -2.23 8.68
N LYS A 172 -16.46 -1.55 7.69
CA LYS A 172 -16.25 -1.82 6.26
C LYS A 172 -15.25 -0.84 5.70
N ARG A 173 -14.29 -1.37 4.93
CA ARG A 173 -13.35 -0.57 4.15
C ARG A 173 -14.09 0.16 3.04
N THR A 174 -13.59 1.35 2.69
CA THR A 174 -14.10 2.09 1.53
C THR A 174 -13.33 1.66 0.28
N GLU A 175 -14.04 1.18 -0.74
CA GLU A 175 -13.43 0.80 -2.02
C GLU A 175 -12.90 2.02 -2.80
N GLY A 176 -11.86 1.80 -3.62
CA GLY A 176 -11.30 2.83 -4.50
C GLY A 176 -10.42 3.88 -3.81
N ILE A 177 -10.12 3.73 -2.52
CA ILE A 177 -9.19 4.60 -1.79
C ILE A 177 -8.33 3.82 -0.79
N SER A 178 -7.04 4.13 -0.76
CA SER A 178 -6.10 3.71 0.29
C SER A 178 -4.83 4.55 0.22
N THR A 179 -4.03 4.57 1.30
CA THR A 179 -2.70 5.20 1.30
C THR A 179 -1.85 4.71 0.12
N SER A 180 -1.81 3.38 -0.11
CA SER A 180 -1.08 2.77 -1.22
C SER A 180 -1.59 3.25 -2.58
N ASP A 181 -2.90 3.39 -2.75
CA ASP A 181 -3.50 3.88 -3.99
C ASP A 181 -3.15 5.36 -4.25
N ILE A 182 -3.20 6.23 -3.24
CA ILE A 182 -2.75 7.62 -3.36
C ILE A 182 -1.27 7.67 -3.76
N ILE A 183 -0.41 6.90 -3.10
CA ILE A 183 1.02 6.79 -3.42
C ILE A 183 1.22 6.31 -4.86
N MET A 184 0.49 5.28 -5.30
CA MET A 184 0.59 4.75 -6.66
C MET A 184 0.19 5.77 -7.72
N ARG A 185 -0.85 6.58 -7.47
CA ARG A 185 -1.25 7.68 -8.37
C ARG A 185 -0.13 8.70 -8.52
N ILE A 186 0.44 9.17 -7.40
CA ILE A 186 1.55 10.14 -7.41
C ILE A 186 2.77 9.58 -8.14
N ILE A 187 3.16 8.33 -7.84
CA ILE A 187 4.33 7.70 -8.47
C ILE A 187 4.11 7.52 -9.97
N LYS A 188 2.89 7.13 -10.40
CA LYS A 188 2.55 7.00 -11.81
C LYS A 188 2.71 8.33 -12.53
N ASP A 189 2.11 9.39 -12.00
CA ASP A 189 2.15 10.73 -12.61
C ASP A 189 3.59 11.28 -12.63
N TYR A 190 4.36 11.04 -11.58
CA TYR A 190 5.79 11.39 -11.54
C TYR A 190 6.60 10.65 -12.61
N ASN A 191 6.41 9.34 -12.76
CA ASN A 191 7.11 8.56 -13.79
C ASN A 191 6.74 9.05 -15.21
N GLU A 192 5.48 9.41 -15.45
CA GLU A 192 5.03 9.98 -16.71
C GLU A 192 5.60 11.38 -16.95
N TYR A 193 5.67 12.22 -15.92
CA TYR A 193 6.35 13.51 -15.96
C TYR A 193 7.83 13.36 -16.35
N VAL A 194 8.56 12.46 -15.67
CA VAL A 194 9.97 12.20 -15.96
C VAL A 194 10.15 11.76 -17.41
N MET A 195 9.34 10.81 -17.88
CA MET A 195 9.47 10.31 -19.25
C MET A 195 9.18 11.35 -20.31
N ARG A 196 8.16 12.19 -20.11
CA ARG A 196 7.86 13.28 -21.05
C ARG A 196 8.99 14.30 -21.13
N ASN A 197 9.62 14.64 -20.01
CA ASN A 197 10.71 15.61 -20.01
C ASN A 197 12.01 15.03 -20.58
N LEU A 198 12.34 13.77 -20.30
CA LEU A 198 13.47 13.10 -20.94
C LEU A 198 13.29 13.04 -22.47
N ALA A 199 12.08 12.78 -22.96
CA ALA A 199 11.78 12.79 -24.39
C ALA A 199 11.88 14.19 -25.03
N ARG A 200 11.68 15.26 -24.24
CA ARG A 200 11.86 16.65 -24.66
C ARG A 200 13.32 17.12 -24.62
N GLY A 201 14.23 16.29 -24.13
CA GLY A 201 15.67 16.59 -24.10
C GLY A 201 16.20 17.13 -22.77
N TYR A 202 15.38 17.17 -21.70
CA TYR A 202 15.88 17.49 -20.36
C TYR A 202 16.85 16.40 -19.89
N SER A 203 17.90 16.79 -19.16
CA SER A 203 18.84 15.83 -18.60
C SER A 203 18.27 15.19 -17.33
N ARG A 204 18.80 14.01 -16.98
CA ARG A 204 18.42 13.32 -15.73
C ARG A 204 18.73 14.16 -14.48
N ASN A 205 19.79 14.95 -14.52
CA ASN A 205 20.25 15.75 -13.40
C ASN A 205 19.27 16.91 -13.14
N ASP A 206 18.74 17.52 -14.21
CA ASP A 206 17.74 18.59 -14.12
C ASP A 206 16.42 18.10 -13.49
N LEU A 207 16.13 16.80 -13.61
CA LEU A 207 14.92 16.17 -13.09
C LEU A 207 15.15 15.51 -11.71
N GLY A 208 16.36 15.53 -11.16
CA GLY A 208 16.69 14.82 -9.92
C GLY A 208 16.53 13.30 -10.03
N VAL A 209 16.69 12.73 -11.23
CA VAL A 209 16.44 11.31 -11.49
C VAL A 209 17.76 10.53 -11.52
N SER A 210 17.81 9.44 -10.74
CA SER A 210 18.97 8.54 -10.74
C SER A 210 19.13 7.83 -12.09
N TYR A 211 20.38 7.52 -12.46
CA TYR A 211 20.70 6.88 -13.74
C TYR A 211 19.98 5.52 -13.92
N VAL A 212 19.92 4.71 -12.86
CA VAL A 212 19.24 3.42 -12.89
C VAL A 212 17.74 3.60 -13.13
N LYS A 213 17.12 4.57 -12.47
CA LYS A 213 15.70 4.90 -12.64
C LYS A 213 15.42 5.37 -14.07
N GLU A 214 16.26 6.24 -14.63
CA GLU A 214 16.16 6.70 -16.02
C GLU A 214 16.20 5.52 -17.01
N LYS A 215 17.19 4.63 -16.88
CA LYS A 215 17.31 3.46 -17.76
C LYS A 215 16.12 2.52 -17.65
N ARG A 216 15.66 2.24 -16.42
CA ARG A 216 14.46 1.42 -16.19
C ARG A 216 13.23 2.02 -16.85
N LEU A 217 13.01 3.32 -16.69
CA LEU A 217 11.86 4.00 -17.31
C LEU A 217 11.96 4.00 -18.84
N ARG A 218 13.17 4.16 -19.40
CA ARG A 218 13.39 4.06 -20.86
C ARG A 218 13.09 2.67 -21.41
N VAL A 219 13.51 1.61 -20.73
CA VAL A 219 13.19 0.22 -21.10
C VAL A 219 11.67 0.00 -21.07
N ASN A 220 11.00 0.42 -20.00
CA ASN A 220 9.55 0.31 -19.88
C ASN A 220 8.81 1.04 -21.02
N MET A 221 9.28 2.21 -21.43
CA MET A 221 8.73 2.93 -22.58
C MET A 221 9.01 2.25 -23.91
N GLY A 222 10.18 1.65 -24.09
CA GLY A 222 10.49 0.81 -25.24
C GLY A 222 9.53 -0.38 -25.36
N LEU A 223 9.27 -1.07 -24.24
CA LEU A 223 8.32 -2.17 -24.17
C LEU A 223 6.88 -1.72 -24.43
N LYS A 224 6.46 -0.58 -23.88
CA LYS A 224 5.13 -0.01 -24.13
C LYS A 224 4.94 0.34 -25.62
N THR A 225 5.93 0.98 -26.23
CA THR A 225 5.91 1.31 -27.66
C THR A 225 5.87 0.06 -28.53
N LEU A 226 6.59 -1.00 -28.14
CA LEU A 226 6.55 -2.29 -28.83
C LEU A 226 5.15 -2.92 -28.71
N ARG A 227 4.58 -2.94 -27.49
CA ARG A 227 3.22 -3.44 -27.24
C ARG A 227 2.18 -2.69 -28.05
N ASP A 228 2.27 -1.36 -28.11
CA ASP A 228 1.34 -0.52 -28.88
C ASP A 228 1.46 -0.81 -30.38
N LYS A 229 2.69 -0.97 -30.90
CA LYS A 229 2.91 -1.41 -32.29
C LYS A 229 2.35 -2.79 -32.57
N VAL A 230 2.54 -3.76 -31.66
CA VAL A 230 1.98 -5.11 -31.76
C VAL A 230 0.46 -5.06 -31.76
N LYS A 231 -0.15 -4.27 -30.87
CA LYS A 231 -1.61 -4.09 -30.81
C LYS A 231 -2.16 -3.44 -32.09
N GLN A 232 -1.51 -2.39 -32.60
CA GLN A 232 -1.87 -1.78 -33.88
C GLN A 232 -1.72 -2.75 -35.06
N HIS A 233 -0.70 -3.60 -35.06
CA HIS A 233 -0.55 -4.66 -36.04
C HIS A 233 -1.64 -5.73 -35.89
N GLN A 234 -1.98 -6.13 -34.67
CA GLN A 234 -3.05 -7.10 -34.40
C GLN A 234 -4.42 -6.56 -34.88
N GLU A 235 -4.72 -5.29 -34.62
CA GLU A 235 -5.94 -4.61 -35.09
C GLU A 235 -5.97 -4.49 -36.62
N LYS A 236 -4.86 -4.10 -37.26
CA LYS A 236 -4.74 -4.02 -38.73
C LYS A 236 -4.78 -5.38 -39.43
N VAL A 237 -4.23 -6.41 -38.80
CA VAL A 237 -4.28 -7.77 -39.33
C VAL A 237 -5.67 -8.37 -39.08
N GLY A 238 -6.41 -7.91 -38.05
CA GLY A 238 -7.78 -8.30 -37.70
C GLY A 238 -8.78 -8.29 -38.85
N GLU A 239 -8.60 -7.41 -39.83
CA GLU A 239 -9.42 -7.36 -41.06
C GLU A 239 -9.09 -8.47 -42.08
N LYS A 240 -7.94 -9.14 -41.96
CA LYS A 240 -7.47 -10.25 -42.83
C LYS A 240 -7.54 -11.62 -42.16
N TRP A 241 -8.11 -11.71 -40.96
CA TRP A 241 -8.05 -12.90 -40.11
C TRP A 241 -8.98 -14.06 -40.49
N SER A 242 -9.84 -13.94 -41.51
CA SER A 242 -10.61 -15.10 -41.97
C SER A 242 -9.76 -16.11 -42.76
N THR A 243 -8.63 -15.68 -43.33
CA THR A 243 -7.74 -16.55 -44.13
C THR A 243 -6.54 -17.05 -43.31
N VAL A 244 -6.09 -16.28 -42.31
CA VAL A 244 -4.96 -16.64 -41.43
C VAL A 244 -5.41 -17.48 -40.21
N ALA A 245 -6.67 -17.42 -39.78
CA ALA A 245 -7.19 -18.24 -38.69
C ALA A 245 -6.96 -19.75 -38.90
N LYS A 246 -7.07 -20.24 -40.15
CA LYS A 246 -6.81 -21.65 -40.48
C LYS A 246 -5.32 -22.03 -40.39
N LEU A 247 -4.43 -21.12 -40.76
CA LEU A 247 -2.98 -21.31 -40.60
C LEU A 247 -2.54 -21.16 -39.14
N GLN A 248 -3.30 -20.36 -38.36
CA GLN A 248 -3.02 -20.14 -36.94
C GLN A 248 -3.48 -21.30 -36.06
N GLU A 249 -4.57 -22.00 -36.37
CA GLU A 249 -4.90 -23.26 -35.71
C GLU A 249 -3.77 -24.29 -35.94
N GLU A 250 -3.29 -24.47 -37.17
CA GLU A 250 -2.14 -25.36 -37.48
C GLU A 250 -0.83 -24.92 -36.81
N TRP A 251 -0.60 -23.61 -36.64
CA TRP A 251 0.59 -23.08 -35.96
C TRP A 251 0.49 -23.16 -34.44
N VAL A 252 -0.68 -22.95 -33.83
CA VAL A 252 -0.90 -23.04 -32.39
C VAL A 252 -0.82 -24.51 -31.95
N GLU A 253 -1.39 -25.44 -32.71
CA GLU A 253 -1.26 -26.89 -32.46
C GLU A 253 0.20 -27.37 -32.58
N ASN A 254 0.99 -26.78 -33.48
CA ASN A 254 2.43 -27.08 -33.59
C ASN A 254 3.31 -26.26 -32.64
N ALA A 255 2.84 -25.13 -32.11
CA ALA A 255 3.57 -24.27 -31.18
C ALA A 255 3.67 -24.96 -29.82
N ASP A 256 2.64 -25.65 -29.36
CA ASP A 256 2.73 -26.47 -28.15
C ASP A 256 3.75 -27.61 -28.34
N ARG A 257 3.84 -28.22 -29.53
CA ARG A 257 4.89 -29.22 -29.85
C ARG A 257 6.29 -28.62 -29.88
N TRP A 258 6.45 -27.39 -30.36
CA TRP A 258 7.73 -26.67 -30.40
C TRP A 258 8.14 -26.12 -29.03
N VAL A 259 7.19 -25.65 -28.23
CA VAL A 259 7.41 -25.19 -26.85
C VAL A 259 7.75 -26.37 -25.95
N VAL A 260 7.07 -27.50 -26.08
CA VAL A 260 7.42 -28.75 -25.37
C VAL A 260 8.80 -29.24 -25.81
N GLY A 261 9.10 -29.31 -27.10
CA GLY A 261 10.43 -29.72 -27.58
C GLY A 261 11.55 -28.72 -27.26
N PHE A 262 11.23 -27.43 -27.13
CA PHE A 262 12.16 -26.41 -26.66
C PHE A 262 12.38 -26.50 -25.15
N LEU A 263 11.32 -26.75 -24.37
CA LEU A 263 11.39 -26.95 -22.92
C LEU A 263 12.10 -28.26 -22.56
N GLU A 264 11.88 -29.36 -23.29
CA GLU A 264 12.66 -30.61 -23.14
C GLU A 264 14.15 -30.38 -23.43
N LYS A 265 14.48 -29.70 -24.54
CA LYS A 265 15.87 -29.32 -24.84
C LYS A 265 16.46 -28.33 -23.84
N PHE A 266 15.63 -27.49 -23.22
CA PHE A 266 16.05 -26.54 -22.19
C PHE A 266 16.25 -27.24 -20.85
N GLU A 267 15.45 -28.25 -20.49
CA GLU A 267 15.66 -29.13 -19.34
C GLU A 267 16.91 -30.01 -19.51
N GLU A 268 17.11 -30.60 -20.69
CA GLU A 268 18.35 -31.32 -21.04
C GLU A 268 19.58 -30.40 -20.99
N GLY A 269 19.44 -29.16 -21.48
CA GLY A 269 20.48 -28.13 -21.45
C GLY A 269 20.77 -27.60 -20.04
N CYS A 270 19.76 -27.46 -19.20
CA CYS A 270 19.89 -27.00 -17.81
C CYS A 270 20.46 -28.10 -16.90
N HIS A 271 20.14 -29.37 -17.18
CA HIS A 271 20.82 -30.51 -16.53
C HIS A 271 22.27 -30.67 -16.99
N SER A 272 22.56 -30.54 -18.29
CA SER A 272 23.94 -30.51 -18.81
C SER A 272 24.76 -29.37 -18.18
N MET A 273 24.22 -28.16 -18.15
CA MET A 273 24.87 -26.99 -17.57
C MET A 273 24.99 -27.10 -16.05
N GLY A 274 23.96 -27.59 -15.35
CA GLY A 274 23.96 -27.81 -13.91
C GLY A 274 24.95 -28.89 -13.46
N THR A 275 25.13 -29.94 -14.27
CA THR A 275 26.11 -31.01 -14.03
C THR A 275 27.53 -30.51 -14.29
N ALA A 276 27.75 -29.75 -15.38
CA ALA A 276 29.04 -29.14 -15.71
C ALA A 276 29.48 -28.05 -14.72
N ILE A 277 28.52 -27.29 -14.15
CA ILE A 277 28.79 -26.30 -13.09
C ILE A 277 29.14 -27.02 -11.79
N LYS A 278 28.42 -28.08 -11.41
CA LYS A 278 28.77 -28.91 -10.24
C LYS A 278 30.14 -29.57 -10.38
N GLU A 279 30.48 -30.13 -11.55
CA GLU A 279 31.79 -30.73 -11.82
C GLU A 279 32.92 -29.68 -11.75
N ARG A 280 32.73 -28.48 -12.32
CA ARG A 280 33.70 -27.37 -12.19
C ARG A 280 33.89 -26.87 -10.76
N ILE A 281 32.83 -26.83 -9.96
CA ILE A 281 32.91 -26.44 -8.55
C ILE A 281 33.61 -27.54 -7.74
N GLN A 282 33.33 -28.81 -8.03
CA GLN A 282 33.94 -29.96 -7.36
C GLN A 282 35.42 -30.16 -7.74
N GLU A 283 35.82 -29.87 -8.98
CA GLU A 283 37.23 -29.81 -9.41
C GLU A 283 37.98 -28.64 -8.75
N ARG A 284 37.35 -27.46 -8.61
CA ARG A 284 37.96 -26.32 -7.88
C ARG A 284 38.16 -26.64 -6.41
N LEU A 285 37.18 -27.25 -5.74
CA LEU A 285 37.28 -27.65 -4.34
C LEU A 285 38.37 -28.72 -4.11
N LYS A 286 38.51 -29.69 -5.02
CA LYS A 286 39.61 -30.67 -4.97
C LYS A 286 40.98 -30.04 -5.25
N SER A 287 41.06 -29.03 -6.12
CA SER A 287 42.30 -28.30 -6.42
C SER A 287 42.74 -27.36 -5.29
N GLN A 288 41.80 -26.81 -4.52
CA GLN A 288 42.06 -25.96 -3.35
C GLN A 288 42.37 -26.77 -2.09
N SER A 289 41.92 -28.02 -1.98
CA SER A 289 42.30 -28.90 -0.85
C SER A 289 43.75 -29.38 -0.86
N SER A 290 44.54 -29.07 -1.91
CA SER A 290 45.94 -29.52 -2.06
C SER A 290 46.98 -28.41 -1.95
N LYS A 291 46.59 -27.15 -1.71
CA LYS A 291 47.52 -26.04 -1.43
C LYS A 291 46.95 -25.19 -0.29
N ASP A 292 47.77 -25.05 0.75
CA ASP A 292 47.56 -24.30 2.00
C ASP A 292 46.73 -24.98 3.10
N PHE A 293 47.33 -26.03 3.64
CA PHE A 293 47.46 -26.17 5.09
C PHE A 293 48.46 -25.12 5.58
N SER A 294 48.00 -24.01 6.17
CA SER A 294 48.72 -23.24 7.19
C SER A 294 48.00 -21.92 7.50
N LEU A 295 47.70 -21.74 8.80
CA LEU A 295 47.63 -20.47 9.53
C LEU A 295 46.26 -19.78 9.74
N LEU A 296 45.69 -20.09 10.92
CA LEU A 296 45.08 -19.23 11.97
C LEU A 296 43.94 -18.24 11.59
N GLN A 297 42.71 -18.37 12.11
CA GLN A 297 42.17 -18.10 13.47
C GLN A 297 41.63 -16.64 13.63
N TYR A 298 40.44 -16.51 14.27
CA TYR A 298 39.74 -15.29 14.77
C TYR A 298 39.12 -14.35 13.70
N ASP A 299 38.01 -13.61 13.89
CA ASP A 299 36.83 -13.57 14.79
C ASP A 299 35.88 -12.46 14.22
N SER A 300 34.59 -12.51 14.60
CA SER A 300 33.56 -11.45 14.76
C SER A 300 33.43 -10.20 13.85
N ASP A 301 32.16 -9.92 13.53
CA ASP A 301 31.43 -8.62 13.50
C ASP A 301 31.82 -7.46 12.55
N ASP A 302 30.80 -6.95 11.83
CA ASP A 302 30.47 -5.54 11.54
C ASP A 302 29.49 -5.52 10.34
N ASP A 303 28.20 -5.23 10.50
CA ASP A 303 27.49 -3.98 10.83
C ASP A 303 27.57 -2.86 9.76
N ASP A 304 26.42 -2.20 9.65
CA ASP A 304 25.92 -1.31 8.62
C ASP A 304 26.66 0.04 8.49
N ALA A 305 26.61 0.64 7.29
CA ALA A 305 26.81 2.08 7.12
C ALA A 305 25.96 2.62 5.95
N TYR A 306 24.88 3.34 6.29
CA TYR A 306 24.21 4.30 5.40
C TYR A 306 24.53 5.72 5.91
N GLU A 307 25.13 6.54 5.06
CA GLU A 307 25.52 7.92 5.36
C GLU A 307 24.30 8.86 5.45
N GLU A 308 24.29 9.63 6.54
CA GLU A 308 23.42 10.76 6.85
C GLU A 308 24.04 12.06 6.27
N TYR A 309 23.22 12.95 5.71
CA TYR A 309 23.64 14.28 5.25
C TYR A 309 23.29 15.30 6.34
N GLU A 310 24.30 15.94 6.94
CA GLU A 310 24.11 17.17 7.71
C GLU A 310 24.08 18.40 6.79
N GLU A 311 23.18 19.32 7.13
CA GLU A 311 22.93 20.61 6.49
C GLU A 311 23.60 21.69 7.35
N ASP A 312 24.72 22.26 6.88
CA ASP A 312 25.42 23.34 7.58
C ASP A 312 24.62 24.65 7.49
N ALA A 313 24.09 25.08 8.63
CA ALA A 313 23.60 26.42 8.88
C ALA A 313 24.60 27.21 9.75
N GLU A 314 24.73 28.49 9.39
CA GLU A 314 25.31 29.61 10.15
C GLU A 314 26.83 29.78 10.12
N ASP A 315 27.26 30.91 9.53
CA ASP A 315 28.07 31.84 10.31
C ASP A 315 27.88 33.29 9.84
N ALA A 316 27.33 34.09 10.76
CA ALA A 316 27.38 35.55 10.74
C ALA A 316 28.26 35.98 11.91
N LYS A 317 29.41 36.63 11.62
CA LYS A 317 30.06 37.70 12.40
C LYS A 317 31.47 37.98 11.86
N GLU A 318 31.62 39.07 11.11
CA GLU A 318 32.44 40.25 11.50
C GLU A 318 32.06 41.44 10.63
#